data_AF-A0A936INW8-F1
#
_entry.id   AF-A0A936INW8-F1
#
_cell.length_a   1.000
_cell.length_b   1.000
_cell.length_c   1.000
_cell.angle_alpha   90.00
_cell.angle_beta   90.00
_cell.angle_gamma   90.00
#
_symmetry.space_group_name_H-M   'P 1'
#
loop_
_entity.id
_entity.type
_entity.pdbx_description
1 polymer ?
#
loop_
_entity_poly.entity_id
_entity_poly.type
_entity_poly.pdbx_seq_one_letter_code
_entity_poly.pdbx_strand_id
1 'polypeptide(L)'
;MKIPAAKFDAFQSSAEEAFVNDLLRFARRELEVWVRHDPDDILRERIRSGIARARSHGFAWQSSIAKFVSLMLRFAPNFDEYPPMRQLLDRTDVEPEARADLLFTEIAAEHWEGAEVRYDALAWQDFATGRVL
;
A
#
# COMPACT_ATOMS: atom_id res chain seq x y z
N MET A 1 -33.42 -1.89 14.08
CA MET A 1 -32.64 -0.67 14.37
C MET A 1 -31.90 -0.27 13.11
N LYS A 2 -32.26 0.84 12.44
CA LYS A 2 -31.57 1.33 11.24
C LYS A 2 -30.56 2.41 11.67
N ILE A 3 -29.27 2.15 11.49
CA ILE A 3 -28.24 3.18 11.68
C ILE A 3 -28.32 4.13 10.47
N PRO A 4 -28.41 5.46 10.66
CA PRO A 4 -28.44 6.40 9.54
C PRO A 4 -27.11 6.39 8.78
N ALA A 5 -27.17 6.35 7.44
CA ALA A 5 -26.00 6.29 6.55
C ALA A 5 -24.94 7.36 6.89
N ALA A 6 -25.34 8.59 7.21
CA ALA A 6 -24.42 9.66 7.59
C ALA A 6 -23.55 9.37 8.83
N LYS A 7 -24.01 8.55 9.78
CA LYS A 7 -23.20 8.13 10.93
C LYS A 7 -22.20 7.02 10.57
N PHE A 8 -22.55 6.20 9.58
CA PHE A 8 -21.69 5.15 9.06
C PHE A 8 -20.53 5.76 8.26
N ASP A 9 -20.81 6.74 7.40
CA ASP A 9 -19.79 7.42 6.59
C ASP A 9 -18.77 8.19 7.45
N ALA A 10 -19.23 8.87 8.51
CA ALA A 10 -18.37 9.57 9.44
C ALA A 10 -17.46 8.61 10.24
N PHE A 11 -17.99 7.45 10.63
CA PHE A 11 -17.22 6.41 11.33
C PHE A 11 -16.16 5.79 10.42
N GLN A 12 -16.52 5.47 9.17
CA GLN A 12 -15.59 4.91 8.19
C GLN A 12 -14.47 5.90 7.85
N SER A 13 -14.81 7.19 7.67
CA SER A 13 -13.83 8.26 7.45
C SER A 13 -12.87 8.40 8.64
N SER A 14 -13.38 8.30 9.88
CA SER A 14 -12.55 8.36 11.08
C SER A 14 -11.62 7.15 11.22
N ALA A 15 -12.08 5.95 10.85
CA ALA A 15 -11.26 4.74 10.91
C ALA A 15 -10.16 4.75 9.85
N GLU A 16 -10.45 5.26 8.66
CA GLU A 16 -9.48 5.39 7.58
C GLU A 16 -8.38 6.40 7.92
N GLU A 17 -8.76 7.58 8.45
CA GLU A 17 -7.78 8.56 8.93
C GLU A 17 -6.94 8.03 10.10
N ALA A 18 -7.52 7.25 11.01
CA ALA A 18 -6.76 6.60 12.07
C ALA A 18 -5.70 5.65 11.49
N PHE A 19 -6.08 4.83 10.51
CA PHE A 19 -5.16 3.90 9.85
C PHE A 19 -4.04 4.61 9.08
N VAL A 20 -4.34 5.70 8.37
CA VAL A 20 -3.33 6.53 7.71
C VAL A 20 -2.34 7.11 8.73
N ASN A 21 -2.83 7.60 9.87
CA ASN A 21 -1.97 8.14 10.92
C ASN A 21 -1.11 7.06 11.59
N ASP A 22 -1.62 5.84 11.76
CA ASP A 22 -0.85 4.73 12.28
C ASP A 22 0.24 4.29 11.31
N LEU A 23 -0.06 4.22 10.01
CA LEU A 23 0.94 3.94 8.98
C LEU A 23 1.99 5.04 8.86
N LEU A 24 1.61 6.30 9.00
CA LEU A 24 2.55 7.41 9.03
C LEU A 24 3.52 7.26 10.21
N ARG A 25 3.00 6.97 11.41
CA ARG A 25 3.82 6.75 12.60
C ARG A 25 4.75 5.55 12.43
N PHE A 26 4.23 4.46 11.87
CA PHE A 26 5.02 3.28 11.53
C PHE A 26 6.13 3.62 10.53
N ALA A 27 5.82 4.30 9.43
CA ALA A 27 6.80 4.66 8.41
C ALA A 27 7.91 5.57 8.96
N ARG A 28 7.56 6.56 9.78
CA ARG A 28 8.55 7.43 10.44
C ARG A 28 9.48 6.69 11.39
N ARG A 29 9.02 5.59 12.01
CA ARG A 29 9.79 4.84 13.02
C ARG A 29 10.57 3.68 12.41
N GLU A 30 9.93 2.89 11.58
CA GLU A 30 10.46 1.62 11.05
C GLU A 30 11.05 1.78 9.65
N LEU A 31 10.63 2.82 8.90
CA LEU A 31 11.06 3.07 7.53
C LEU A 31 11.81 4.40 7.37
N GLU A 32 12.34 4.96 8.47
CA GLU A 32 12.95 6.30 8.51
C GLU A 32 13.96 6.53 7.37
N VAL A 33 14.82 5.53 7.12
CA VAL A 33 15.87 5.61 6.10
C VAL A 33 15.32 5.94 4.71
N TRP A 34 14.13 5.47 4.37
CA TRP A 34 13.50 5.66 3.06
C TRP A 34 12.61 6.89 2.99
N VAL A 35 11.96 7.27 4.10
CA VAL A 35 10.94 8.34 4.09
C VAL A 35 11.36 9.65 4.75
N ARG A 36 12.57 9.73 5.33
CA ARG A 36 13.03 10.91 6.11
C ARG A 36 12.96 12.25 5.36
N HIS A 37 13.05 12.22 4.03
CA HIS A 37 13.03 13.43 3.20
C HIS A 37 11.63 13.83 2.72
N ASP A 38 10.64 12.95 2.90
CA ASP A 38 9.26 13.27 2.56
C ASP A 38 8.65 14.16 3.64
N PRO A 39 8.06 15.31 3.26
CA PRO A 39 7.14 16.03 4.12
C PRO A 39 5.95 15.17 4.55
N ASP A 40 5.39 15.49 5.70
CA ASP A 40 4.37 14.70 6.38
C ASP A 40 3.04 14.64 5.61
N ASP A 41 2.70 15.69 4.89
CA ASP A 41 1.58 15.77 3.94
C ASP A 41 1.81 14.88 2.71
N ILE A 42 2.98 14.98 2.10
CA ILE A 42 3.36 14.11 0.95
C ILE A 42 3.35 12.63 1.35
N LEU A 43 3.90 12.29 2.52
CA LEU A 43 3.93 10.90 2.98
C LEU A 43 2.51 10.37 3.27
N ARG A 44 1.60 11.21 3.78
CA ARG A 44 0.18 10.83 3.94
C ARG A 44 -0.47 10.56 2.58
N GLU A 45 -0.22 11.37 1.57
CA GLU A 45 -0.75 11.14 0.21
C GLU A 45 -0.24 9.83 -0.38
N ARG A 46 1.07 9.56 -0.25
CA ARG A 46 1.67 8.28 -0.67
C ARG A 46 1.05 7.09 0.06
N ILE A 47 0.84 7.19 1.38
CA ILE A 47 0.18 6.16 2.17
C ILE A 47 -1.25 5.92 1.69
N ARG A 48 -2.04 6.97 1.45
CA ARG A 48 -3.41 6.84 0.93
C ARG A 48 -3.43 6.14 -0.44
N SER A 49 -2.54 6.56 -1.34
CA SER A 49 -2.35 5.93 -2.64
C SER A 49 -2.02 4.44 -2.51
N GLY A 50 -1.07 4.11 -1.63
CA GLY A 50 -0.69 2.73 -1.38
C GLY A 50 -1.80 1.89 -0.75
N ILE A 51 -2.62 2.46 0.15
CA ILE A 51 -3.80 1.76 0.70
C ILE A 51 -4.79 1.44 -0.41
N ALA A 52 -5.09 2.39 -1.29
CA ALA A 52 -6.00 2.20 -2.40
C ALA A 52 -5.48 1.15 -3.40
N ARG A 53 -4.17 1.18 -3.73
CA ARG A 53 -3.52 0.18 -4.58
C ARG A 53 -3.46 -1.21 -3.95
N ALA A 54 -3.19 -1.30 -2.65
CA ALA A 54 -3.29 -2.57 -1.91
C ALA A 54 -4.71 -3.16 -2.00
N ARG A 55 -5.74 -2.32 -1.84
CA ARG A 55 -7.13 -2.76 -1.95
C ARG A 55 -7.51 -3.22 -3.37
N SER A 56 -6.91 -2.67 -4.42
CA SER A 56 -7.15 -3.18 -5.79
C SER A 56 -6.59 -4.59 -6.00
N HIS A 57 -5.61 -5.01 -5.19
CA HIS A 57 -5.14 -6.39 -5.09
C HIS A 57 -5.97 -7.25 -4.13
N GLY A 58 -7.13 -6.77 -3.66
CA GLY A 58 -8.05 -7.52 -2.82
C GLY A 58 -7.66 -7.67 -1.35
N PHE A 59 -6.62 -6.96 -0.87
CA PHE A 59 -6.30 -6.94 0.56
C PHE A 59 -7.36 -6.17 1.35
N ALA A 60 -7.88 -6.79 2.40
CA ALA A 60 -8.85 -6.22 3.33
C ALA A 60 -8.23 -5.96 4.71
N TRP A 61 -7.22 -6.71 5.11
CA TRP A 61 -6.63 -6.59 6.44
C TRP A 61 -5.59 -5.46 6.50
N GLN A 62 -5.69 -4.65 7.54
CA GLN A 62 -4.75 -3.54 7.77
C GLN A 62 -3.29 -4.00 7.82
N SER A 63 -3.01 -5.19 8.35
CA SER A 63 -1.65 -5.76 8.38
C SER A 63 -1.07 -6.04 7.00
N SER A 64 -1.89 -6.56 6.08
CA SER A 64 -1.45 -6.88 4.71
C SER A 64 -1.33 -5.63 3.87
N ILE A 65 -2.25 -4.67 4.06
CA ILE A 65 -2.15 -3.35 3.46
C ILE A 65 -0.88 -2.65 3.96
N ALA A 66 -0.58 -2.68 5.25
CA ALA A 66 0.63 -2.10 5.82
C ALA A 66 1.90 -2.71 5.20
N LYS A 67 1.93 -4.03 5.05
CA LYS A 67 2.99 -4.78 4.37
C LYS A 67 3.17 -4.29 2.93
N PHE A 68 2.10 -4.21 2.15
CA PHE A 68 2.14 -3.73 0.78
C PHE A 68 2.64 -2.28 0.67
N VAL A 69 2.08 -1.37 1.47
CA VAL A 69 2.50 0.05 1.50
C VAL A 69 3.97 0.19 1.91
N SER A 70 4.45 -0.63 2.85
CA SER A 70 5.86 -0.62 3.25
C SER A 70 6.80 -1.00 2.10
N LEU A 71 6.38 -1.94 1.24
CA LEU A 71 7.13 -2.33 0.04
C LEU A 71 7.14 -1.20 -0.99
N MET A 72 6.02 -0.50 -1.18
CA MET A 72 5.97 0.67 -2.07
C MET A 72 6.91 1.79 -1.62
N LEU A 73 6.91 2.10 -0.32
CA LEU A 73 7.76 3.14 0.25
C LEU A 73 9.25 2.77 0.21
N ARG A 74 9.57 1.48 0.32
CA ARG A 74 10.93 0.96 0.37
C ARG A 74 11.56 0.78 -1.01
N PHE A 75 10.82 0.20 -1.95
CA PHE A 75 11.36 -0.28 -3.22
C PHE A 75 10.89 0.60 -4.38
N ALA A 76 9.60 0.55 -4.70
CA ALA A 76 9.01 1.37 -5.76
C ALA A 76 7.48 1.41 -5.62
N PRO A 77 6.82 2.55 -5.91
CA PRO A 77 5.35 2.64 -5.90
C PRO A 77 4.67 1.70 -6.90
N ASN A 78 5.36 1.31 -7.96
CA ASN A 78 4.88 0.42 -9.01
C ASN A 78 5.52 -0.98 -8.93
N PHE A 79 6.06 -1.39 -7.78
CA PHE A 79 6.74 -2.70 -7.65
C PHE A 79 5.84 -3.88 -8.05
N ASP A 80 4.53 -3.74 -7.82
CA ASP A 80 3.49 -4.73 -8.09
C ASP A 80 3.24 -4.95 -9.59
N GLU A 81 3.70 -4.05 -10.45
CA GLU A 81 3.66 -4.24 -11.91
C GLU A 81 4.84 -5.06 -12.43
N TYR A 82 5.90 -5.22 -11.63
CA TYR A 82 7.07 -5.99 -12.04
C TYR A 82 6.69 -7.47 -12.16
N PRO A 83 7.03 -8.17 -13.27
CA PRO A 83 6.40 -9.45 -13.61
C PRO A 83 6.39 -10.53 -12.52
N PRO A 84 7.47 -10.78 -11.77
CA PRO A 84 7.46 -11.75 -10.66
C PRO A 84 6.48 -11.38 -9.53
N MET A 85 6.42 -10.10 -9.16
CA MET A 85 5.52 -9.59 -8.12
C MET A 85 4.07 -9.66 -8.59
N ARG A 86 3.83 -9.22 -9.84
CA ARG A 86 2.51 -9.28 -10.46
C ARG A 86 1.98 -10.70 -10.53
N GLN A 87 2.81 -11.65 -10.97
CA GLN A 87 2.43 -13.07 -11.03
C GLN A 87 2.04 -13.62 -9.65
N LEU A 88 2.75 -13.25 -8.59
CA LEU A 88 2.42 -13.64 -7.22
C LEU A 88 1.11 -13.01 -6.76
N LEU A 89 0.91 -11.72 -7.03
CA LEU A 89 -0.29 -10.97 -6.66
C LEU A 89 -1.54 -11.40 -7.44
N ASP A 90 -1.39 -11.91 -8.66
CA ASP A 90 -2.49 -12.41 -9.50
C ASP A 90 -2.90 -13.86 -9.16
N ARG A 91 -2.20 -14.53 -8.22
CA ARG A 91 -2.54 -15.89 -7.78
C ARG A 91 -3.95 -15.95 -7.19
N THR A 92 -4.78 -16.84 -7.72
CA THR A 92 -6.14 -17.14 -7.23
C THR A 92 -6.20 -18.40 -6.37
N ASP A 93 -5.11 -19.16 -6.31
CA ASP A 93 -4.95 -20.35 -5.47
C ASP A 93 -4.50 -20.01 -4.04
N VAL A 94 -4.23 -18.73 -3.78
CA VAL A 94 -3.79 -18.20 -2.48
C VAL A 94 -4.73 -17.08 -2.06
N GLU A 95 -5.17 -17.12 -0.80
CA GLU A 95 -5.98 -16.05 -0.22
C GLU A 95 -5.28 -14.69 -0.32
N PRO A 96 -6.01 -13.59 -0.57
CA PRO A 96 -5.42 -12.26 -0.73
C PRO A 96 -4.39 -11.95 0.35
N GLU A 97 -4.75 -12.09 1.61
CA GLU A 97 -3.87 -11.74 2.74
C GLU A 97 -2.57 -12.54 2.79
N ALA A 98 -2.61 -13.81 2.40
CA ALA A 98 -1.42 -14.66 2.35
C ALA A 98 -0.45 -14.25 1.24
N ARG A 99 -0.93 -13.64 0.14
CA ARG A 99 -0.06 -13.09 -0.91
C ARG A 99 0.83 -11.97 -0.39
N ALA A 100 0.34 -11.18 0.56
CA ALA A 100 1.16 -10.13 1.18
C ALA A 100 2.35 -10.71 1.96
N ASP A 101 2.20 -11.88 2.57
CA ASP A 101 3.31 -12.57 3.25
C ASP A 101 4.30 -13.15 2.25
N LEU A 102 3.80 -13.76 1.17
CA LEU A 102 4.64 -14.36 0.13
C LEU A 102 5.50 -13.31 -0.59
N LEU A 103 5.05 -12.05 -0.70
CA LEU A 103 5.91 -10.98 -1.20
C LEU A 103 7.22 -10.86 -0.41
N PHE A 104 7.19 -11.07 0.92
CA PHE A 104 8.39 -10.98 1.75
C PHE A 104 9.23 -12.25 1.77
N THR A 105 8.62 -13.42 1.52
CA THR A 105 9.31 -14.72 1.69
C THR A 105 9.73 -15.38 0.38
N GLU A 106 9.02 -15.12 -0.72
CA GLU A 106 9.22 -15.85 -1.99
C GLU A 106 9.88 -15.01 -3.08
N ILE A 107 9.84 -13.68 -2.99
CA ILE A 107 10.43 -12.82 -4.02
C ILE A 107 11.93 -12.69 -3.77
N ALA A 108 12.72 -13.18 -4.74
CA ALA A 108 14.17 -13.11 -4.73
C ALA A 108 14.68 -11.65 -4.77
N ALA A 109 15.86 -11.41 -4.19
CA ALA A 109 16.44 -10.07 -4.07
C ALA A 109 16.63 -9.39 -5.44
N GLU A 110 17.02 -10.15 -6.46
CA GLU A 110 17.24 -9.66 -7.83
C GLU A 110 15.95 -9.15 -8.48
N HIS A 111 14.79 -9.65 -8.04
CA HIS A 111 13.51 -9.15 -8.49
C HIS A 111 13.16 -7.80 -7.86
N TRP A 112 13.54 -7.59 -6.60
CA TRP A 112 13.38 -6.29 -5.94
C TRP A 112 14.25 -5.23 -6.60
N GLU A 113 15.51 -5.54 -6.89
CA GLU A 113 16.41 -4.66 -7.66
C GLU A 113 15.82 -4.32 -9.03
N GLY A 114 15.23 -5.32 -9.71
CA GLY A 114 14.56 -5.12 -11.00
C GLY A 114 13.36 -4.16 -10.94
N ALA A 115 12.63 -4.15 -9.83
CA ALA A 115 11.54 -3.21 -9.58
C ALA A 115 12.07 -1.80 -9.25
N GLU A 116 13.11 -1.69 -8.42
CA GLU A 116 13.74 -0.40 -8.07
C GLU A 116 14.28 0.34 -9.31
N VAL A 117 14.94 -0.38 -10.23
CA VAL A 117 15.43 0.20 -11.50
C VAL A 117 14.30 0.77 -12.36
N ARG A 118 13.06 0.28 -12.16
CA ARG A 118 11.85 0.70 -12.89
C ARG A 118 10.96 1.63 -12.06
N TYR A 119 11.51 2.25 -11.01
CA TYR A 119 10.77 3.18 -10.17
C TYR A 119 10.06 4.25 -11.00
N ASP A 120 8.74 4.34 -10.86
CA ASP A 120 7.92 5.40 -11.44
C ASP A 120 7.30 6.27 -10.36
N ALA A 121 7.80 7.50 -10.20
CA ALA A 121 7.28 8.44 -9.22
C ALA A 121 5.80 8.80 -9.45
N LEU A 122 5.31 8.72 -10.70
CA LEU A 122 3.92 9.06 -11.03
C LEU A 122 2.94 8.01 -10.51
N ALA A 123 3.37 6.77 -10.26
CA ALA A 123 2.53 5.71 -9.70
C ALA A 123 1.97 6.04 -8.30
N TRP A 124 2.57 7.01 -7.59
CA TRP A 124 1.97 7.55 -6.36
C TRP A 124 0.68 8.33 -6.61
N GLN A 125 0.47 8.88 -7.81
CA GLN A 125 -0.66 9.74 -8.15
C GLN A 125 -1.87 8.97 -8.67
N ASP A 126 -1.64 7.77 -9.24
CA ASP A 126 -2.67 6.92 -9.85
C ASP A 126 -3.84 6.63 -8.90
N PHE A 127 -3.54 6.46 -7.61
CA PHE A 127 -4.54 6.11 -6.60
C PHE A 127 -4.76 7.21 -5.56
N ALA A 128 -3.97 8.29 -5.58
CA ALA A 128 -4.12 9.42 -4.63
C ALA A 128 -5.33 10.31 -4.93
N THR A 129 -5.82 10.34 -6.18
CA THR A 129 -6.84 11.31 -6.63
C THR A 129 -8.24 10.72 -6.84
N GLY A 130 -8.50 9.50 -6.37
CA GLY A 130 -9.82 8.87 -6.51
C GLY A 130 -10.26 8.67 -7.97
N ARG A 131 -9.33 8.71 -8.93
CA ARG A 131 -9.60 8.31 -10.30
C ARG A 131 -9.39 6.81 -10.43
N VAL A 132 -10.46 6.08 -10.13
CA VAL A 132 -10.70 4.80 -10.80
C VAL A 132 -10.88 5.16 -12.28
N LEU A 133 -9.92 4.79 -13.13
CA LEU A 133 -10.15 4.73 -14.58
C LEU A 133 -11.17 3.62 -14.89
#